data_AF-A0A9R1NQ25-F1
#
_entry.id   AF-A0A9R1NQ25-F1
#
_cell.length_a   1.000
_cell.length_b   1.000
_cell.length_c   1.000
_cell.angle_alpha   90.00
_cell.angle_beta   90.00
_cell.angle_gamma   90.00
#
_symmetry.space_group_name_H-M   'P 1'
#
loop_
_entity.id
_entity.type
_entity.pdbx_description
1 polymer ?
#
loop_
_entity_poly.entity_id
_entity_poly.type
_entity_poly.pdbx_seq_one_letter_code
_entity_poly.pdbx_strand_id
1 'polypeptide(L)'
;MMELTGPVWSLWTTLTVYLSLRRKPLGLLSLLDEESTFPKATDLSFASKLKQHLSGNPGFKGEQDGAFKICHYAGEVSYDTTGFLEKNRDPLHTESIQLLSSCKSDLPKDFASVMIADSQNKSSLSRHLLVDTQKQSVVNKFKAQLFKLMQQLENTSPHFIRCIQPNNKQRPRQFEHDLVLHQLKCCGVFEVVRISRAGYPTRMTHQQFAERYGFLLSHSVASQNPLSISVAVLQQFSIPPEMYQVGYTKLFLRTGQVASLENAKNRMFHGALRIQRNFRGLHTRREYHTLKKGATALQSFVRGEKARFRFDSLSKRWRAAVLIQKYTRRRLAATMFTDQLKNIVVLQSVMRGCLARKKFKCLQEEKESKVINSKVKRDVRNNISQPRLCHEMNGEYPRQPVVTELEGRVSKAEALLRDKEEENVMLKQQLEQYENKWSEYETKMKVMEEAWKKQLSSLQLSLVAAKKSLAADDMVTRAARTDTTPTHAQYDSEDTMSTGTHTPEGTELKYQNHNPEPRVVTGNSDRRINAVNHLAKEFEDRRQVFDDDAGFLVAVKSGQIGSNMNPDDELRKLKDRFATWKKDYKSRLKETKVNLQKVSSHDEKSRKRWWGKKSSK
;
A
#
# COMPACT_ATOMS: atom_id res chain seq x y z
N MET A 1 -38.68 31.67 -9.32
CA MET A 1 -37.40 31.77 -10.03
C MET A 1 -36.45 32.56 -9.12
N MET A 2 -35.76 31.86 -8.22
CA MET A 2 -34.91 32.47 -7.18
C MET A 2 -33.50 32.62 -7.75
N GLU A 3 -33.13 33.86 -8.08
CA GLU A 3 -31.79 34.22 -8.52
C GLU A 3 -30.78 34.01 -7.39
N LEU A 4 -29.89 33.04 -7.57
CA LEU A 4 -28.72 32.80 -6.73
C LEU A 4 -27.60 33.77 -7.13
N THR A 5 -27.73 35.06 -6.80
CA THR A 5 -26.67 36.09 -6.95
C THR A 5 -25.95 36.34 -5.61
N GLY A 6 -25.54 35.27 -4.92
CA GLY A 6 -25.03 35.31 -3.54
C GLY A 6 -23.60 35.86 -3.30
N PRO A 7 -22.60 35.68 -4.18
CA PRO A 7 -21.24 36.17 -3.86
C PRO A 7 -21.12 37.68 -3.99
N VAL A 8 -21.85 38.26 -4.95
CA VAL A 8 -21.85 39.70 -5.23
C VAL A 8 -22.51 40.46 -4.07
N TRP A 9 -23.56 39.91 -3.45
CA TRP A 9 -24.27 40.57 -2.35
C TRP A 9 -23.47 40.74 -1.05
N SER A 10 -22.48 39.87 -0.78
CA SER A 10 -21.63 39.96 0.41
C SER A 10 -20.50 41.00 0.28
N LEU A 11 -19.96 41.16 -0.93
CA LEU A 11 -19.16 42.34 -1.28
C LEU A 11 -20.04 43.60 -1.20
N TRP A 12 -21.29 43.51 -1.64
CA TRP A 12 -22.24 44.62 -1.55
C TRP A 12 -22.56 45.03 -0.12
N THR A 13 -22.51 44.21 0.94
CA THR A 13 -22.83 44.73 2.29
C THR A 13 -21.78 45.71 2.81
N THR A 14 -20.50 45.53 2.45
CA THR A 14 -19.44 46.52 2.74
C THR A 14 -19.43 47.65 1.71
N LEU A 15 -19.71 47.31 0.45
CA LEU A 15 -19.98 48.30 -0.59
C LEU A 15 -21.29 49.06 -0.34
N THR A 16 -22.17 48.65 0.57
CA THR A 16 -23.44 49.34 0.90
C THR A 16 -23.13 50.47 1.88
N VAL A 17 -22.15 50.30 2.77
CA VAL A 17 -21.61 51.43 3.54
C VAL A 17 -20.84 52.40 2.62
N TYR A 18 -20.12 51.89 1.61
CA TYR A 18 -19.36 52.72 0.66
C TYR A 18 -20.20 53.31 -0.52
N LEU A 19 -21.28 52.65 -0.96
CA LEU A 19 -22.09 52.95 -2.17
C LEU A 19 -23.61 52.99 -1.94
N SER A 20 -24.20 52.52 -0.82
CA SER A 20 -25.58 52.93 -0.44
C SER A 20 -25.63 54.32 0.21
N LEU A 21 -24.58 55.11 -0.04
CA LEU A 21 -24.67 56.55 -0.27
C LEU A 21 -25.38 56.93 -1.57
N ARG A 22 -25.99 55.98 -2.27
CA ARG A 22 -26.78 56.24 -3.49
C ARG A 22 -28.13 56.91 -3.25
N ARG A 23 -28.60 57.08 -2.01
CA ARG A 23 -29.94 57.68 -1.74
C ARG A 23 -30.04 58.70 -0.60
N LYS A 24 -28.94 59.06 0.07
CA LYS A 24 -28.88 60.23 0.96
C LYS A 24 -27.64 61.07 0.61
N PRO A 25 -27.74 62.40 0.53
CA PRO A 25 -26.71 63.26 -0.06
C PRO A 25 -25.39 63.37 0.74
N LEU A 26 -25.28 62.77 1.93
CA LEU A 26 -24.17 63.01 2.86
C LEU A 26 -23.46 61.71 3.21
N GLY A 27 -22.33 61.47 2.56
CA GLY A 27 -21.49 60.30 2.79
C GLY A 27 -20.05 60.64 3.05
N LEU A 28 -19.29 59.70 3.61
CA LEU A 28 -17.91 59.95 4.04
C LEU A 28 -17.05 60.59 2.94
N LEU A 29 -17.08 60.03 1.72
CA LEU A 29 -16.34 60.56 0.58
C LEU A 29 -16.88 61.90 0.08
N SER A 30 -18.21 62.10 0.12
CA SER A 30 -18.83 63.38 -0.27
C SER A 30 -18.51 64.49 0.72
N LEU A 31 -18.53 64.20 2.03
CA LEU A 31 -18.18 65.12 3.10
C LEU A 31 -16.69 65.48 3.06
N LEU A 32 -15.84 64.53 2.68
CA LEU A 32 -14.41 64.77 2.48
C LEU A 32 -14.17 65.71 1.30
N ASP A 33 -14.85 65.49 0.18
CA ASP A 33 -14.78 66.37 -0.98
C ASP A 33 -15.29 67.78 -0.67
N GLU A 34 -16.42 67.89 0.03
CA GLU A 34 -17.01 69.15 0.47
C GLU A 34 -16.04 69.93 1.39
N GLU A 35 -15.52 69.31 2.45
CA GLU A 35 -14.54 69.94 3.36
C GLU A 35 -13.22 70.31 2.66
N SER A 36 -12.79 69.54 1.65
CA SER A 36 -11.61 69.89 0.86
C SER A 36 -11.77 71.19 0.07
N THR A 37 -13.00 71.59 -0.27
CA THR A 37 -13.25 72.86 -0.98
C THR A 37 -13.20 74.10 -0.09
N PHE A 38 -13.35 73.94 1.23
CA PHE A 38 -13.35 75.05 2.18
C PHE A 38 -11.92 75.44 2.57
N PRO A 39 -11.47 76.69 2.34
CA PRO A 39 -10.07 77.09 2.57
C PRO A 39 -9.60 77.01 4.03
N LYS A 40 -10.53 77.17 4.98
CA LYS A 40 -10.26 77.13 6.43
C LYS A 40 -10.62 75.80 7.09
N ALA A 41 -11.04 74.80 6.31
CA ALA A 41 -11.33 73.48 6.86
C ALA A 41 -10.05 72.80 7.37
N THR A 42 -10.19 72.09 8.48
CA THR A 42 -9.12 71.33 9.15
C THR A 42 -9.53 69.87 9.28
N ASP A 43 -8.58 68.97 9.45
CA ASP A 43 -8.90 67.55 9.61
C ASP A 43 -9.79 67.29 10.85
N LEU A 44 -9.73 68.15 11.87
CA LEU A 44 -10.63 68.13 13.03
C LEU A 44 -12.05 68.61 12.69
N SER A 45 -12.21 69.63 11.83
CA SER A 45 -13.53 70.08 11.37
C SER A 45 -14.19 68.97 10.56
N PHE A 46 -13.42 68.30 9.70
CA PHE A 46 -13.87 67.12 8.95
C PHE A 46 -14.28 65.96 9.87
N ALA A 47 -13.45 65.58 10.84
CA ALA A 47 -13.77 64.52 11.80
C ALA A 47 -15.06 64.81 12.59
N SER A 48 -15.22 66.06 13.03
CA SER A 48 -16.43 66.52 13.74
C SER A 48 -17.67 66.42 12.87
N LYS A 49 -17.56 66.82 11.59
CA LYS A 49 -18.63 66.75 10.60
C LYS A 49 -19.01 65.31 10.26
N LEU A 50 -18.03 64.40 10.13
CA LEU A 50 -18.29 62.96 10.00
C LEU A 50 -19.09 62.42 11.18
N LYS A 51 -18.67 62.75 12.42
CA LYS A 51 -19.36 62.32 13.64
C LYS A 51 -20.79 62.85 13.70
N GLN A 52 -21.01 64.11 13.33
CA GLN A 52 -22.33 64.73 13.31
C GLN A 52 -23.27 64.03 12.32
N HIS A 53 -22.81 63.75 11.09
CA HIS A 53 -23.66 63.23 10.02
C HIS A 53 -23.76 61.70 9.95
N LEU A 54 -22.79 60.95 10.48
CA LEU A 54 -22.71 59.49 10.36
C LEU A 54 -22.91 58.74 11.68
N SER A 55 -23.09 59.42 12.82
CA SER A 55 -23.32 58.77 14.12
C SER A 55 -24.54 57.83 14.17
N GLY A 56 -25.56 58.08 13.34
CA GLY A 56 -26.74 57.21 13.22
C GLY A 56 -26.53 55.93 12.42
N ASN A 57 -25.34 55.72 11.83
CA ASN A 57 -25.06 54.54 11.01
C ASN A 57 -24.36 53.45 11.85
N PRO A 58 -24.90 52.21 11.94
CA PRO A 58 -24.29 51.13 12.71
C PRO A 58 -22.89 50.72 12.20
N GLY A 59 -22.55 51.08 10.96
CA GLY A 59 -21.23 50.83 10.37
C GLY A 59 -20.15 51.88 10.67
N PHE A 60 -20.48 52.95 11.39
CA PHE A 60 -19.56 54.06 11.71
C PHE A 60 -19.49 54.30 13.22
N LYS A 61 -18.29 54.50 13.75
CA LYS A 61 -18.08 54.97 15.12
C LYS A 61 -17.08 56.12 15.13
N GLY A 62 -17.47 57.29 15.61
CA GLY A 62 -16.54 58.42 15.79
C GLY A 62 -15.78 58.29 17.10
N GLU A 63 -14.47 58.54 17.10
CA GLU A 63 -13.64 58.54 18.31
C GLU A 63 -13.36 59.97 18.81
N GLN A 64 -12.65 60.08 19.93
CA GLN A 64 -12.04 61.33 20.38
C GLN A 64 -10.73 61.53 19.59
N ASP A 65 -10.24 62.77 19.49
CA ASP A 65 -8.95 63.11 18.84
C ASP A 65 -8.89 63.01 17.31
N GLY A 66 -10.03 63.09 16.62
CA GLY A 66 -10.07 63.16 15.14
C GLY A 66 -10.08 61.80 14.44
N ALA A 67 -9.92 60.68 15.15
CA ALA A 67 -10.05 59.35 14.56
C ALA A 67 -11.52 58.90 14.41
N PHE A 68 -11.76 57.97 13.50
CA PHE A 68 -13.03 57.27 13.37
C PHE A 68 -12.83 55.80 12.97
N LYS A 69 -13.82 54.95 13.23
CA LYS A 69 -13.84 53.53 12.89
C LYS A 69 -14.95 53.21 11.90
N ILE A 70 -14.64 52.35 10.93
CA ILE A 70 -15.61 51.78 10.00
C ILE A 70 -15.63 50.26 10.17
N CYS A 71 -16.84 49.70 10.27
CA CYS A 71 -17.06 48.26 10.27
C CYS A 71 -17.12 47.72 8.83
N HIS A 72 -16.03 47.15 8.33
CA HIS A 72 -15.97 46.44 7.04
C HIS A 72 -16.34 44.96 7.20
N TYR A 73 -16.61 44.23 6.10
CA TYR A 73 -16.82 42.76 6.18
C TYR A 73 -15.66 42.02 6.86
N ALA A 74 -14.44 42.53 6.71
CA ALA A 74 -13.23 41.93 7.28
C ALA A 74 -13.04 42.25 8.77
N GLY A 75 -13.82 43.21 9.31
CA GLY A 75 -13.70 43.70 10.68
C GLY A 75 -13.70 45.23 10.77
N GLU A 76 -13.52 45.71 11.99
CA GLU A 76 -13.44 47.14 12.30
C GLU A 76 -12.05 47.70 11.99
N VAL A 77 -12.00 48.81 11.26
CA VAL A 77 -10.75 49.50 10.90
C VAL A 77 -10.79 50.93 11.43
N SER A 78 -9.71 51.35 12.06
CA SER A 78 -9.55 52.71 12.59
C SER A 78 -8.82 53.57 11.57
N TYR A 79 -9.33 54.77 11.33
CA TYR A 79 -8.80 55.77 10.41
C TYR A 79 -8.49 57.04 11.20
N ASP A 80 -7.26 57.52 11.06
CA ASP A 80 -6.83 58.83 11.53
C ASP A 80 -7.07 59.85 10.42
N THR A 81 -7.77 60.95 10.70
CA THR A 81 -8.07 61.99 9.71
C THR A 81 -6.88 62.89 9.39
N THR A 82 -5.77 62.79 10.12
CA THR A 82 -4.60 63.64 9.93
C THR A 82 -4.09 63.60 8.47
N GLY A 83 -4.07 64.76 7.82
CA GLY A 83 -3.65 64.94 6.43
C GLY A 83 -4.66 64.47 5.38
N PHE A 84 -5.90 64.12 5.75
CA PHE A 84 -6.91 63.70 4.78
C PHE A 84 -7.27 64.83 3.81
N LEU A 85 -7.49 66.05 4.31
CA LEU A 85 -7.90 67.17 3.46
C LEU A 85 -6.80 67.55 2.47
N GLU A 86 -5.54 67.62 2.91
CA GLU A 86 -4.39 67.93 2.07
C GLU A 86 -4.18 66.87 0.98
N LYS A 87 -4.16 65.58 1.38
CA LYS A 87 -4.03 64.46 0.43
C LYS A 87 -5.16 64.42 -0.58
N ASN A 88 -6.37 64.78 -0.18
CA ASN A 88 -7.53 64.79 -1.08
C ASN A 88 -7.52 66.00 -2.04
N ARG A 89 -6.96 67.14 -1.62
CA ARG A 89 -6.82 68.35 -2.46
C ARG A 89 -5.81 68.15 -3.60
N ASP A 90 -4.77 67.35 -3.39
CA ASP A 90 -3.73 67.05 -4.40
C ASP A 90 -3.22 68.32 -5.11
N PRO A 91 -2.75 69.33 -4.34
CA PRO A 91 -2.44 70.64 -4.90
C PRO A 91 -1.24 70.54 -5.86
N LEU A 92 -1.50 70.82 -7.14
CA LEU A 92 -0.46 70.94 -8.16
C LEU A 92 -0.28 72.40 -8.56
N HIS A 93 0.90 72.95 -8.29
CA HIS A 93 1.21 74.33 -8.65
C HIS A 93 1.44 74.48 -10.15
N THR A 94 0.80 75.48 -10.75
CA THR A 94 0.91 75.80 -12.19
C THR A 94 2.34 76.16 -12.59
N GLU A 95 3.11 76.80 -11.70
CA GLU A 95 4.53 77.11 -11.91
C GLU A 95 5.38 75.85 -12.08
N SER A 96 5.07 74.78 -11.36
CA SER A 96 5.77 73.50 -11.51
C SER A 96 5.51 72.86 -12.87
N ILE A 97 4.27 72.97 -13.38
CA ILE A 97 3.90 72.51 -14.74
C ILE A 97 4.62 73.37 -15.80
N GLN A 98 4.69 74.69 -15.59
CA GLN A 98 5.41 75.60 -16.48
C GLN A 98 6.92 75.31 -16.50
N LEU A 99 7.52 75.04 -15.34
CA LEU A 99 8.92 74.63 -15.25
C LEU A 99 9.18 73.37 -16.07
N LEU A 100 8.33 72.34 -15.96
CA LEU A 100 8.43 71.12 -16.76
C LEU A 100 8.33 71.40 -18.27
N SER A 101 7.43 72.31 -18.66
CA SER A 101 7.27 72.73 -20.07
C SER A 101 8.48 73.50 -20.61
N SER A 102 9.25 74.15 -19.73
CA SER A 102 10.45 74.93 -20.08
C SER A 102 11.73 74.11 -20.17
N CYS A 103 11.70 72.84 -19.72
CA CYS A 103 12.86 71.95 -19.78
C CYS A 103 13.33 71.75 -21.23
N LYS A 104 14.64 71.54 -21.45
CA LYS A 104 15.19 71.33 -22.81
C LYS A 104 14.83 69.96 -23.39
N SER A 105 14.82 68.93 -22.56
CA SER A 105 14.48 67.54 -22.92
C SER A 105 12.99 67.38 -23.24
N ASP A 106 12.66 66.50 -24.17
CA ASP A 106 11.29 66.32 -24.65
C ASP A 106 10.39 65.60 -23.65
N LEU A 107 10.91 64.61 -22.89
CA LEU A 107 10.11 63.84 -21.94
C LEU A 107 9.38 64.71 -20.87
N PRO A 108 10.02 65.67 -20.18
CA PRO A 108 9.32 66.61 -19.29
C PRO A 108 8.28 67.49 -19.98
N LYS A 109 8.52 67.89 -21.24
CA LYS A 109 7.54 68.66 -22.03
C LYS A 109 6.33 67.80 -22.37
N ASP A 110 6.53 66.53 -22.68
CA ASP A 110 5.46 65.58 -22.93
C ASP A 110 4.59 65.40 -21.68
N PHE A 111 5.19 65.24 -20.49
CA PHE A 111 4.44 65.22 -19.22
C PHE A 111 3.67 66.51 -18.98
N ALA A 112 4.29 67.68 -19.19
CA ALA A 112 3.62 68.97 -19.06
C ALA A 112 2.45 69.12 -20.03
N SER A 113 2.59 68.64 -21.28
CA SER A 113 1.53 68.70 -22.30
C SER A 113 0.30 67.88 -21.88
N VAL A 114 0.51 66.69 -21.29
CA VAL A 114 -0.57 65.85 -20.77
C VAL A 114 -1.25 66.51 -19.58
N MET A 115 -0.48 67.07 -18.64
CA MET A 115 -1.02 67.78 -17.48
C MET A 115 -1.84 69.03 -17.88
N ILE A 116 -1.40 69.77 -18.90
CA ILE A 116 -2.12 70.93 -19.45
C ILE A 116 -3.38 70.49 -20.18
N ALA A 117 -3.33 69.46 -21.03
CA ALA A 117 -4.50 68.95 -21.75
C ALA A 117 -5.61 68.46 -20.80
N ASP A 118 -5.23 67.83 -19.69
CA ASP A 118 -6.15 67.33 -18.67
C ASP A 118 -6.83 68.47 -17.87
N SER A 119 -6.23 69.67 -17.86
CA SER A 119 -6.80 70.90 -17.30
C SER A 119 -7.73 71.63 -18.28
N GLN A 120 -7.43 71.61 -19.58
CA GLN A 120 -8.18 72.32 -20.62
C GLN A 120 -9.41 71.56 -21.16
N ASN A 121 -9.37 70.22 -21.24
CA ASN A 121 -10.53 69.42 -21.68
C ASN A 121 -11.75 69.53 -20.75
N LYS A 122 -11.62 70.20 -19.59
CA LYS A 122 -12.66 70.34 -18.57
C LYS A 122 -13.28 71.75 -18.54
N SER A 123 -12.79 72.71 -19.34
CA SER A 123 -13.29 74.10 -19.37
C SER A 123 -14.39 74.36 -20.42
N SER A 124 -14.81 73.35 -21.20
CA SER A 124 -15.73 73.54 -22.33
C SER A 124 -17.23 73.42 -21.99
N LEU A 125 -17.61 73.23 -20.71
CA LEU A 125 -19.02 73.03 -20.32
C LEU A 125 -19.59 73.95 -19.22
N SER A 126 -18.92 75.04 -18.82
CA SER A 126 -19.56 76.08 -18.00
C SER A 126 -18.80 77.41 -18.07
N ARG A 127 -19.42 78.42 -18.69
CA ARG A 127 -18.90 79.80 -18.79
C ARG A 127 -19.32 80.72 -17.63
N HIS A 128 -19.79 80.19 -16.51
CA HIS A 128 -20.15 81.00 -15.35
C HIS A 128 -19.68 80.31 -14.05
N LEU A 129 -18.43 80.59 -13.64
CA LEU A 129 -17.91 80.60 -12.25
C LEU A 129 -16.37 80.50 -12.32
N LEU A 130 -15.72 81.66 -12.37
CA LEU A 130 -14.29 81.89 -12.58
C LEU A 130 -13.39 81.49 -11.38
N VAL A 131 -13.76 80.49 -10.57
CA VAL A 131 -13.00 80.09 -9.36
C VAL A 131 -12.86 78.56 -9.18
N ASP A 132 -13.60 77.73 -9.91
CA ASP A 132 -13.71 76.29 -9.58
C ASP A 132 -12.83 75.33 -10.39
N THR A 133 -11.92 75.85 -11.21
CA THR A 133 -11.12 75.05 -12.16
C THR A 133 -10.02 74.17 -11.52
N GLN A 134 -9.95 74.09 -10.19
CA GLN A 134 -8.90 73.35 -9.45
C GLN A 134 -9.46 72.38 -8.39
N LYS A 135 -10.61 71.72 -8.67
CA LYS A 135 -11.28 70.88 -7.66
C LYS A 135 -11.71 69.50 -8.17
N GLN A 136 -10.82 68.76 -8.84
CA GLN A 136 -11.03 67.31 -8.91
C GLN A 136 -10.22 66.64 -7.82
N SER A 137 -10.89 66.39 -6.69
CA SER A 137 -10.28 65.70 -5.56
C SER A 137 -9.85 64.28 -5.92
N VAL A 138 -8.87 63.76 -5.19
CA VAL A 138 -8.37 62.39 -5.35
C VAL A 138 -9.50 61.38 -5.23
N VAL A 139 -10.41 61.60 -4.27
CA VAL A 139 -11.56 60.74 -4.02
C VAL A 139 -12.52 60.69 -5.20
N ASN A 140 -12.79 61.82 -5.86
CA ASN A 140 -13.64 61.84 -7.05
C ASN A 140 -13.00 61.13 -8.24
N LYS A 141 -11.69 61.30 -8.45
CA LYS A 141 -10.92 60.55 -9.47
C LYS A 141 -10.99 59.05 -9.20
N PHE A 142 -10.71 58.64 -7.96
CA PHE A 142 -10.76 57.25 -7.52
C PHE A 142 -12.15 56.63 -7.70
N LYS A 143 -13.22 57.32 -7.29
CA LYS A 143 -14.61 56.86 -7.43
C LYS A 143 -14.98 56.63 -8.90
N ALA A 144 -14.62 57.56 -9.79
CA ALA A 144 -14.89 57.44 -11.21
C ALA A 144 -14.14 56.25 -11.84
N GLN A 145 -12.85 56.10 -11.53
CA GLN A 145 -12.03 54.97 -12.00
C GLN A 145 -12.56 53.62 -11.49
N LEU A 146 -12.93 53.54 -10.21
CA LEU A 146 -13.49 52.33 -9.61
C LEU A 146 -14.85 51.97 -10.25
N PHE A 147 -15.72 52.95 -10.50
CA PHE A 147 -17.01 52.69 -11.14
C PHE A 147 -16.83 52.17 -12.57
N LYS A 148 -15.91 52.76 -13.34
CA LYS A 148 -15.55 52.27 -14.68
C LYS A 148 -15.05 50.83 -14.63
N LEU A 149 -14.16 50.50 -13.69
CA LEU A 149 -13.65 49.14 -13.50
C LEU A 149 -14.78 48.16 -13.14
N MET A 150 -15.66 48.52 -12.21
CA MET A 150 -16.78 47.67 -11.81
C MET A 150 -17.73 47.38 -12.98
N GLN A 151 -18.05 48.39 -13.80
CA GLN A 151 -18.88 48.20 -15.00
C GLN A 151 -18.21 47.26 -16.02
N GLN A 152 -16.88 47.35 -16.18
CA GLN A 152 -16.14 46.41 -17.03
C GLN A 152 -16.21 44.98 -16.48
N LEU A 153 -16.05 44.80 -15.17
CA LEU A 153 -16.14 43.48 -14.53
C LEU A 153 -17.56 42.88 -14.61
N GLU A 154 -18.60 43.69 -14.42
CA GLU A 154 -20.01 43.26 -14.51
C GLU A 154 -20.39 42.76 -15.91
N ASN A 155 -19.74 43.27 -16.95
CA ASN A 155 -19.94 42.84 -18.34
C ASN A 155 -19.13 41.58 -18.72
N THR A 156 -18.50 40.91 -17.75
CA THR A 156 -17.68 39.71 -17.97
C THR A 156 -18.12 38.57 -17.05
N SER A 157 -17.57 37.37 -17.28
CA SER A 157 -17.70 36.23 -16.35
C SER A 157 -16.50 36.23 -15.39
N PRO A 158 -16.66 36.58 -14.10
CA PRO A 158 -15.54 36.70 -13.18
C PRO A 158 -15.04 35.33 -12.70
N HIS A 159 -13.72 35.18 -12.65
CA HIS A 159 -13.02 34.07 -12.01
C HIS A 159 -12.17 34.61 -10.85
N PHE A 160 -12.26 33.98 -9.67
CA PHE A 160 -11.61 34.49 -8.46
C PHE A 160 -10.42 33.62 -8.05
N ILE A 161 -9.24 34.24 -7.94
CA ILE A 161 -8.04 33.64 -7.33
C ILE A 161 -7.77 34.36 -6.01
N ARG A 162 -7.59 33.60 -4.93
CA ARG A 162 -7.26 34.14 -3.60
C ARG A 162 -5.86 33.67 -3.20
N CYS A 163 -4.92 34.59 -3.17
CA CYS A 163 -3.55 34.31 -2.75
C CYS A 163 -3.45 34.33 -1.22
N ILE A 164 -2.79 33.33 -0.62
CA ILE A 164 -2.60 33.20 0.82
C ILE A 164 -1.10 33.09 1.11
N GLN A 165 -0.60 34.00 1.95
CA GLN A 165 0.76 33.96 2.46
C GLN A 165 0.84 33.03 3.68
N PRO A 166 1.57 31.90 3.60
CA PRO A 166 1.57 30.91 4.68
C PRO A 166 2.38 31.35 5.91
N ASN A 167 3.35 32.27 5.75
CA ASN A 167 4.14 32.83 6.83
C ASN A 167 4.81 34.15 6.39
N ASN A 168 5.09 35.05 7.34
CA ASN A 168 5.75 36.32 7.07
C ASN A 168 7.24 36.19 6.72
N LYS A 169 7.86 35.06 7.07
CA LYS A 169 9.30 34.81 6.85
C LYS A 169 9.61 34.26 5.45
N GLN A 170 8.59 34.07 4.61
CA GLN A 170 8.67 33.49 3.26
C GLN A 170 9.39 32.12 3.22
N ARG A 171 9.29 31.33 4.30
CA ARG A 171 9.93 30.02 4.40
C ARG A 171 9.03 28.91 3.87
N PRO A 172 9.57 27.95 3.10
CA PRO A 172 8.80 26.79 2.67
C PRO A 172 8.41 25.91 3.87
N ARG A 173 7.25 25.25 3.79
CA ARG A 173 6.73 24.31 4.82
C ARG A 173 6.48 24.92 6.20
N GLN A 174 6.51 26.24 6.33
CA GLN A 174 6.14 26.92 7.56
C GLN A 174 4.73 27.52 7.41
N PHE A 175 3.85 27.21 8.35
CA PHE A 175 2.47 27.67 8.36
C PHE A 175 2.18 28.41 9.66
N GLU A 176 1.89 29.69 9.55
CA GLU A 176 1.54 30.57 10.66
C GLU A 176 0.02 30.68 10.73
N HIS A 177 -0.58 29.96 11.68
CA HIS A 177 -2.03 29.80 11.76
C HIS A 177 -2.78 31.13 11.84
N ASP A 178 -2.35 32.03 12.72
CA ASP A 178 -3.09 33.27 12.98
C ASP A 178 -3.01 34.23 11.80
N LEU A 179 -1.85 34.29 11.14
CA LEU A 179 -1.66 35.05 9.90
C LEU A 179 -2.58 34.54 8.78
N VAL A 180 -2.62 33.23 8.56
CA VAL A 180 -3.46 32.63 7.51
C VAL A 180 -4.94 32.77 7.86
N LEU A 181 -5.32 32.57 9.12
CA LEU A 181 -6.69 32.74 9.58
C LEU A 181 -7.16 34.19 9.39
N HIS A 182 -6.32 35.16 9.72
CA HIS A 182 -6.60 36.57 9.49
C HIS A 182 -6.82 36.87 8.00
N GLN A 183 -5.93 36.37 7.12
CA GLN A 183 -6.08 36.52 5.67
C GLN A 183 -7.39 35.90 5.16
N LEU A 184 -7.78 34.71 5.63
CA LEU A 184 -9.03 34.07 5.20
C LEU A 184 -10.27 34.89 5.59
N LYS A 185 -10.23 35.58 6.74
CA LYS A 185 -11.27 36.56 7.13
C LYS A 185 -11.25 37.77 6.20
N CYS A 186 -10.08 38.39 6.00
CA CYS A 186 -9.92 39.56 5.15
C CYS A 186 -10.20 39.29 3.66
N CYS A 187 -10.01 38.06 3.17
CA CYS A 187 -10.34 37.69 1.80
C CYS A 187 -11.81 37.27 1.62
N GLY A 188 -12.62 37.25 2.68
CA GLY A 188 -14.03 36.89 2.63
C GLY A 188 -14.27 35.39 2.36
N VAL A 189 -13.26 34.53 2.56
CA VAL A 189 -13.39 33.09 2.30
C VAL A 189 -14.43 32.46 3.22
N PHE A 190 -14.46 32.86 4.50
CA PHE A 190 -15.46 32.38 5.44
C PHE A 190 -16.88 32.77 5.08
N GLU A 191 -17.06 33.95 4.49
CA GLU A 191 -18.37 34.44 4.05
C GLU A 191 -18.88 33.62 2.86
N VAL A 192 -18.00 33.31 1.91
CA VAL A 192 -18.29 32.39 0.80
C VAL A 192 -18.64 30.99 1.33
N VAL A 193 -17.88 30.48 2.30
CA VAL A 193 -18.18 29.18 2.94
C VAL A 193 -19.52 29.23 3.67
N ARG A 194 -19.84 30.31 4.38
CA ARG A 194 -21.11 30.51 5.08
C ARG A 194 -22.30 30.48 4.12
N ILE A 195 -22.22 31.22 3.02
CA ILE A 195 -23.24 31.23 1.96
C ILE A 195 -23.36 29.84 1.31
N SER A 196 -22.22 29.19 1.05
CA SER A 196 -22.18 27.85 0.49
C SER A 196 -22.87 26.82 1.40
N ARG A 197 -22.64 26.89 2.72
CA ARG A 197 -23.28 26.04 3.73
C ARG A 197 -24.78 26.33 3.91
N ALA A 198 -25.18 27.60 3.78
CA ALA A 198 -26.58 28.00 3.82
C ALA A 198 -27.34 27.53 2.57
N GLY A 199 -26.65 27.42 1.44
CA GLY A 199 -27.19 26.87 0.19
C GLY A 199 -26.97 25.36 0.03
N TYR A 200 -26.90 24.95 -1.24
CA TYR A 200 -26.70 23.55 -1.65
C TYR A 200 -25.39 23.45 -2.45
N PRO A 201 -24.26 23.17 -1.78
CA PRO A 201 -22.94 23.16 -2.42
C PRO A 201 -22.77 21.99 -3.39
N THR A 202 -23.39 20.85 -3.10
CA THR A 202 -23.34 19.69 -3.99
C THR A 202 -24.52 19.72 -4.94
N ARG A 203 -24.22 19.70 -6.24
CA ARG A 203 -25.21 19.70 -7.32
C ARG A 203 -24.87 18.56 -8.29
N MET A 204 -25.78 17.63 -8.49
CA MET A 204 -25.57 16.46 -9.37
C MET A 204 -26.77 16.29 -10.28
N THR A 205 -26.57 15.84 -11.52
CA THR A 205 -27.74 15.47 -12.35
C THR A 205 -28.40 14.22 -11.78
N HIS A 206 -29.69 14.04 -12.07
CA HIS A 206 -30.41 12.82 -11.66
C HIS A 206 -29.73 11.56 -12.20
N GLN A 207 -29.21 11.61 -13.43
CA GLN A 207 -28.45 10.52 -14.03
C GLN A 207 -27.17 10.20 -13.25
N GLN A 208 -26.33 11.20 -12.99
CA GLN A 208 -25.07 11.00 -12.25
C GLN A 208 -25.32 10.44 -10.84
N PHE A 209 -26.39 10.89 -10.19
CA PHE A 209 -26.75 10.44 -8.87
C PHE A 209 -27.29 8.99 -8.88
N ALA A 210 -28.16 8.67 -9.84
CA ALA A 210 -28.70 7.32 -10.03
C ALA A 210 -27.60 6.30 -10.40
N GLU A 211 -26.67 6.63 -11.30
CA GLU A 211 -25.55 5.75 -11.64
C GLU A 211 -24.64 5.49 -10.43
N ARG A 212 -24.41 6.52 -9.61
CA ARG A 212 -23.49 6.43 -8.47
C ARG A 212 -24.06 5.71 -7.25
N TYR A 213 -25.37 5.87 -6.98
CA TYR A 213 -25.99 5.38 -5.75
C TYR A 213 -27.20 4.46 -6.00
N GLY A 214 -27.69 4.32 -7.23
CA GLY A 214 -28.89 3.56 -7.54
C GLY A 214 -28.78 2.08 -7.19
N PHE A 215 -27.58 1.50 -7.24
CA PHE A 215 -27.33 0.13 -6.82
C PHE A 215 -27.51 -0.12 -5.31
N LEU A 216 -27.60 0.94 -4.50
CA LEU A 216 -27.91 0.83 -3.07
C LEU A 216 -29.38 0.48 -2.83
N LEU A 217 -30.24 0.64 -3.84
CA LEU A 217 -31.63 0.25 -3.79
C LEU A 217 -31.81 -1.24 -4.13
N SER A 218 -32.91 -1.81 -3.64
CA SER A 218 -33.34 -3.14 -4.08
C SER A 218 -33.64 -3.15 -5.58
N HIS A 219 -33.37 -4.28 -6.25
CA HIS A 219 -33.49 -4.46 -7.70
C HIS A 219 -34.88 -4.11 -8.27
N SER A 220 -35.94 -4.14 -7.46
CA SER A 220 -37.31 -3.79 -7.90
C SER A 220 -37.52 -2.30 -8.18
N VAL A 221 -36.68 -1.41 -7.63
CA VAL A 221 -36.81 0.06 -7.75
C VAL A 221 -35.80 0.63 -8.76
N ALA A 222 -34.71 -0.10 -9.03
CA ALA A 222 -33.62 0.36 -9.90
C ALA A 222 -33.96 0.41 -11.40
N SER A 223 -35.12 -0.12 -11.83
CA SER A 223 -35.56 -0.12 -13.24
C SER A 223 -36.35 1.13 -13.65
N GLN A 224 -36.43 2.14 -12.78
CA GLN A 224 -37.19 3.36 -13.06
C GLN A 224 -36.32 4.51 -13.59
N ASN A 225 -36.95 5.63 -13.96
CA ASN A 225 -36.28 6.83 -14.44
C ASN A 225 -35.25 7.36 -13.42
N PRO A 226 -34.14 7.98 -13.86
CA PRO A 226 -33.08 8.47 -12.96
C PRO A 226 -33.56 9.41 -11.85
N LEU A 227 -34.60 10.20 -12.12
CA LEU A 227 -35.24 11.07 -11.12
C LEU A 227 -35.86 10.24 -9.98
N SER A 228 -36.64 9.21 -10.30
CA SER A 228 -37.31 8.41 -9.27
C SER A 228 -36.33 7.53 -8.50
N ILE A 229 -35.30 6.99 -9.17
CA ILE A 229 -34.17 6.32 -8.49
C ILE A 229 -33.54 7.28 -7.47
N SER A 230 -33.27 8.52 -7.88
CA SER A 230 -32.62 9.47 -7.00
C SER A 230 -33.47 9.83 -5.78
N VAL A 231 -34.77 10.04 -5.97
CA VAL A 231 -35.72 10.28 -4.85
C VAL A 231 -35.81 9.06 -3.94
N ALA A 232 -35.88 7.84 -4.51
CA ALA A 232 -35.93 6.60 -3.74
C ALA A 232 -34.66 6.38 -2.89
N VAL A 233 -33.47 6.69 -3.42
CA VAL A 233 -32.21 6.66 -2.64
C VAL A 233 -32.30 7.62 -1.46
N LEU A 234 -32.75 8.86 -1.66
CA LEU A 234 -32.85 9.85 -0.58
C LEU A 234 -33.81 9.40 0.53
N GLN A 235 -34.94 8.78 0.14
CA GLN A 235 -35.93 8.25 1.09
C GLN A 235 -35.40 7.02 1.84
N GLN A 236 -34.77 6.07 1.15
CA GLN A 236 -34.21 4.85 1.74
C GLN A 236 -33.15 5.14 2.80
N PHE A 237 -32.33 6.17 2.57
CA PHE A 237 -31.30 6.62 3.52
C PHE A 237 -31.82 7.67 4.52
N SER A 238 -33.12 7.92 4.55
CA SER A 238 -33.80 8.84 5.47
C SER A 238 -33.14 10.22 5.54
N ILE A 239 -32.73 10.76 4.38
CA ILE A 239 -32.19 12.11 4.33
C ILE A 239 -33.34 13.10 4.53
N PRO A 240 -33.27 14.01 5.53
CA PRO A 240 -34.36 14.94 5.80
C PRO A 240 -34.65 15.84 4.58
N PRO A 241 -35.92 16.15 4.28
CA PRO A 241 -36.30 17.03 3.17
C PRO A 241 -35.64 18.43 3.20
N GLU A 242 -35.24 18.91 4.37
CA GLU A 242 -34.53 20.20 4.54
C GLU A 242 -33.08 20.17 4.02
N MET A 243 -32.52 18.97 3.89
CA MET A 243 -31.12 18.75 3.52
C MET A 243 -30.93 18.54 2.02
N TYR A 244 -32.02 18.48 1.24
CA TYR A 244 -31.96 18.37 -0.21
C TYR A 244 -33.08 19.13 -0.92
N GLN A 245 -32.87 19.44 -2.20
CA GLN A 245 -33.91 19.92 -3.10
C GLN A 245 -33.81 19.18 -4.43
N VAL A 246 -34.97 18.84 -5.00
CA VAL A 246 -35.09 18.13 -6.27
C VAL A 246 -35.47 19.15 -7.34
N GLY A 247 -34.53 19.52 -8.19
CA GLY A 247 -34.79 20.34 -9.36
C GLY A 247 -35.20 19.50 -10.57
N TYR A 248 -35.59 20.15 -11.66
CA TYR A 248 -35.99 19.48 -12.90
C TYR A 248 -34.90 18.55 -13.47
N THR A 249 -33.63 19.01 -13.45
CA THR A 249 -32.50 18.28 -14.05
C THR A 249 -31.46 17.83 -13.03
N LYS A 250 -31.46 18.41 -11.83
CA LYS A 250 -30.41 18.26 -10.83
C LYS A 250 -30.96 18.10 -9.42
N LEU A 251 -30.23 17.35 -8.62
CA LEU A 251 -30.34 17.31 -7.17
C LEU A 251 -29.37 18.29 -6.52
N PHE A 252 -29.86 18.91 -5.46
CA PHE A 252 -29.16 19.90 -4.66
C PHE A 252 -29.08 19.35 -3.24
N LEU A 253 -27.87 19.15 -2.72
CA LEU A 253 -27.64 18.53 -1.41
C LEU A 253 -26.83 19.49 -0.53
N ARG A 254 -27.23 19.60 0.74
CA ARG A 254 -26.46 20.31 1.76
C ARG A 254 -25.19 19.53 2.12
N THR A 255 -24.22 20.24 2.72
CA THR A 255 -22.95 19.64 3.17
C THR A 255 -23.19 18.44 4.10
N GLY A 256 -22.38 17.40 3.94
CA GLY A 256 -22.40 16.20 4.80
C GLY A 256 -23.30 15.05 4.31
N GLN A 257 -24.33 15.33 3.51
CA GLN A 257 -25.27 14.28 3.05
C GLN A 257 -24.61 13.27 2.10
N VAL A 258 -23.78 13.77 1.18
CA VAL A 258 -23.02 12.92 0.25
C VAL A 258 -22.08 11.97 0.98
N ALA A 259 -21.47 12.41 2.08
CA ALA A 259 -20.56 11.57 2.87
C ALA A 259 -21.29 10.36 3.47
N SER A 260 -22.54 10.53 3.93
CA SER A 260 -23.36 9.43 4.44
C SER A 260 -23.65 8.38 3.36
N LEU A 261 -24.02 8.84 2.16
CA LEU A 261 -24.26 7.96 1.01
C LEU A 261 -22.99 7.24 0.54
N GLU A 262 -21.86 7.94 0.51
CA GLU A 262 -20.57 7.34 0.14
C GLU A 262 -20.11 6.29 1.17
N ASN A 263 -20.37 6.52 2.46
CA ASN A 263 -20.11 5.53 3.50
C ASN A 263 -20.99 4.28 3.33
N ALA A 264 -22.27 4.44 2.98
CA ALA A 264 -23.15 3.30 2.68
C ALA A 264 -22.67 2.52 1.44
N LYS A 265 -22.24 3.23 0.40
CA LYS A 265 -21.57 2.68 -0.78
C LYS A 265 -20.38 1.80 -0.43
N ASN A 266 -19.48 2.32 0.40
CA ASN A 266 -18.28 1.60 0.83
C ASN A 266 -18.63 0.36 1.67
N ARG A 267 -19.65 0.44 2.52
CA ARG A 267 -20.16 -0.73 3.27
C ARG A 267 -20.66 -1.83 2.34
N MET A 268 -21.38 -1.47 1.28
CA MET A 268 -21.86 -2.47 0.32
C MET A 268 -20.71 -3.14 -0.44
N PHE A 269 -19.65 -2.39 -0.78
CA PHE A 269 -18.46 -2.96 -1.41
C PHE A 269 -17.73 -3.99 -0.53
N HIS A 270 -17.84 -3.92 0.80
CA HIS A 270 -17.37 -5.01 1.67
C HIS A 270 -18.10 -6.34 1.41
N GLY A 271 -19.28 -6.33 0.78
CA GLY A 271 -19.95 -7.53 0.27
C GLY A 271 -19.08 -8.34 -0.71
N ALA A 272 -18.14 -7.70 -1.42
CA ALA A 272 -17.17 -8.39 -2.27
C ALA A 272 -16.29 -9.36 -1.45
N LEU A 273 -16.00 -9.06 -0.18
CA LEU A 273 -15.26 -9.97 0.70
C LEU A 273 -16.04 -11.27 0.93
N ARG A 274 -17.38 -11.22 0.98
CA ARG A 274 -18.22 -12.42 1.10
C ARG A 274 -18.15 -13.29 -0.14
N ILE A 275 -18.14 -12.67 -1.33
CA ILE A 275 -17.96 -13.35 -2.61
C ILE A 275 -16.59 -14.01 -2.66
N GLN A 276 -15.53 -13.26 -2.33
CA GLN A 276 -14.15 -13.77 -2.29
C GLN A 276 -14.00 -14.93 -1.30
N ARG A 277 -14.60 -14.82 -0.09
CA ARG A 277 -14.59 -15.89 0.91
C ARG A 277 -15.23 -17.17 0.37
N ASN A 278 -16.40 -17.05 -0.24
CA ASN A 278 -17.12 -18.20 -0.79
C ASN A 278 -16.38 -18.82 -1.98
N PHE A 279 -15.79 -17.99 -2.86
CA PHE A 279 -15.01 -18.46 -3.99
C PHE A 279 -13.74 -19.19 -3.56
N ARG A 280 -12.95 -18.62 -2.64
CA ARG A 280 -11.76 -19.28 -2.07
C ARG A 280 -12.13 -20.60 -1.41
N GLY A 281 -13.21 -20.60 -0.62
CA GLY A 281 -13.73 -21.82 0.00
C GLY A 281 -14.17 -22.89 -1.01
N LEU A 282 -14.84 -22.50 -2.10
CA LEU A 282 -15.23 -23.41 -3.18
C LEU A 282 -14.00 -24.00 -3.86
N HIS A 283 -13.00 -23.18 -4.16
CA HIS A 283 -11.77 -23.59 -4.83
C HIS A 283 -11.01 -24.63 -3.99
N THR A 284 -10.73 -24.34 -2.72
CA THR A 284 -10.02 -25.26 -1.83
C THR A 284 -10.79 -26.56 -1.60
N ARG A 285 -12.12 -26.52 -1.48
CA ARG A 285 -12.93 -27.76 -1.35
C ARG A 285 -12.84 -28.63 -2.60
N ARG A 286 -12.84 -28.05 -3.80
CA ARG A 286 -12.65 -28.80 -5.06
C ARG A 286 -11.30 -29.49 -5.09
N GLU A 287 -10.22 -28.77 -4.77
CA GLU A 287 -8.86 -29.33 -4.70
C GLU A 287 -8.75 -30.47 -3.68
N TYR A 288 -9.30 -30.27 -2.48
CA TYR A 288 -9.34 -31.31 -1.45
C TYR A 288 -10.07 -32.57 -1.90
N HIS A 289 -11.22 -32.43 -2.57
CA HIS A 289 -11.96 -33.58 -3.10
C HIS A 289 -11.17 -34.32 -4.18
N THR A 290 -10.47 -33.61 -5.06
CA THR A 290 -9.59 -34.23 -6.07
C THR A 290 -8.45 -35.01 -5.40
N LEU A 291 -7.75 -34.40 -4.44
CA LEU A 291 -6.67 -35.05 -3.70
C LEU A 291 -7.16 -36.27 -2.93
N LYS A 292 -8.29 -36.16 -2.22
CA LYS A 292 -8.91 -37.27 -1.47
C LYS A 292 -9.28 -38.43 -2.39
N LYS A 293 -9.85 -38.16 -3.56
CA LYS A 293 -10.15 -39.19 -4.57
C LYS A 293 -8.87 -39.90 -5.03
N GLY A 294 -7.82 -39.14 -5.34
CA GLY A 294 -6.51 -39.69 -5.73
C GLY A 294 -5.89 -40.56 -4.63
N ALA A 295 -5.87 -40.08 -3.38
CA ALA A 295 -5.35 -40.82 -2.24
C ALA A 295 -6.14 -42.12 -1.99
N THR A 296 -7.48 -42.06 -2.07
CA THR A 296 -8.34 -43.24 -1.87
C THR A 296 -8.11 -44.28 -2.98
N ALA A 297 -7.93 -43.85 -4.22
CA ALA A 297 -7.62 -44.73 -5.35
C ALA A 297 -6.23 -45.39 -5.21
N LEU A 298 -5.22 -44.63 -4.78
CA LEU A 298 -3.90 -45.20 -4.51
C LEU A 298 -3.96 -46.21 -3.35
N GLN A 299 -4.65 -45.87 -2.27
CA GLN A 299 -4.84 -46.77 -1.13
C GLN A 299 -5.54 -48.07 -1.54
N SER A 300 -6.56 -48.00 -2.41
CA SER A 300 -7.25 -49.20 -2.89
C SER A 300 -6.33 -50.08 -3.75
N PHE A 301 -5.50 -49.49 -4.61
CA PHE A 301 -4.51 -50.22 -5.40
C PHE A 301 -3.47 -50.92 -4.52
N VAL A 302 -2.87 -50.21 -3.56
CA VAL A 302 -1.86 -50.77 -2.65
C VAL A 302 -2.46 -51.90 -1.79
N ARG A 303 -3.69 -51.72 -1.27
CA ARG A 303 -4.39 -52.76 -0.52
C ARG A 303 -4.65 -53.99 -1.39
N GLY A 304 -5.07 -53.79 -2.65
CA GLY A 304 -5.28 -54.86 -3.62
C GLY A 304 -3.98 -55.62 -3.93
N GLU A 305 -2.88 -54.92 -4.17
CA GLU A 305 -1.60 -55.53 -4.50
C GLU A 305 -1.02 -56.34 -3.34
N LYS A 306 -1.13 -55.82 -2.11
CA LYS A 306 -0.74 -56.55 -0.90
C LYS A 306 -1.55 -57.83 -0.71
N ALA A 307 -2.84 -57.82 -1.05
CA ALA A 307 -3.69 -59.02 -1.00
C ALA A 307 -3.28 -60.06 -2.05
N ARG A 308 -3.02 -59.65 -3.29
CA ARG A 308 -2.53 -60.53 -4.37
C ARG A 308 -1.18 -61.15 -4.01
N PHE A 309 -0.23 -60.36 -3.52
CA PHE A 309 1.09 -60.85 -3.11
C PHE A 309 0.99 -61.90 -1.99
N ARG A 310 0.13 -61.65 -0.99
CA ARG A 310 -0.13 -62.63 0.09
C ARG A 310 -0.73 -63.92 -0.46
N PHE A 311 -1.71 -63.82 -1.37
CA PHE A 311 -2.34 -64.99 -1.98
C PHE A 311 -1.36 -65.81 -2.82
N ASP A 312 -0.51 -65.16 -3.63
CA ASP A 312 0.52 -65.84 -4.43
C ASP A 312 1.54 -66.55 -3.52
N SER A 313 2.01 -65.88 -2.46
CA SER A 313 2.92 -66.50 -1.48
C SER A 313 2.28 -67.71 -0.78
N LEU A 314 1.02 -67.61 -0.35
CA LEU A 314 0.29 -68.74 0.25
C LEU A 314 0.08 -69.88 -0.75
N SER A 315 -0.29 -69.57 -1.99
CA SER A 315 -0.47 -70.56 -3.05
C SER A 315 0.83 -71.31 -3.37
N LYS A 316 1.95 -70.59 -3.46
CA LYS A 316 3.29 -71.19 -3.64
C LYS A 316 3.67 -72.09 -2.46
N ARG A 317 3.46 -71.63 -1.22
CA ARG A 317 3.72 -72.42 0.00
C ARG A 317 2.86 -73.68 0.05
N TRP A 318 1.57 -73.57 -0.26
CA TRP A 318 0.65 -74.71 -0.27
C TRP A 318 1.05 -75.74 -1.33
N ARG A 319 1.36 -75.30 -2.56
CA ARG A 319 1.88 -76.19 -3.62
C ARG A 319 3.16 -76.92 -3.20
N ALA A 320 4.12 -76.21 -2.61
CA ALA A 320 5.35 -76.79 -2.09
C ALA A 320 5.08 -77.82 -0.99
N ALA A 321 4.20 -77.50 -0.03
CA ALA A 321 3.81 -78.41 1.04
C ALA A 321 3.15 -79.69 0.50
N VAL A 322 2.22 -79.57 -0.45
CA VAL A 322 1.56 -80.72 -1.09
C VAL A 322 2.57 -81.60 -1.84
N LEU A 323 3.52 -81.00 -2.56
CA LEU A 323 4.59 -81.76 -3.24
C LEU A 323 5.47 -82.51 -2.25
N ILE A 324 5.97 -81.84 -1.20
CA ILE A 324 6.79 -82.46 -0.17
C ILE A 324 6.03 -83.61 0.51
N GLN A 325 4.78 -83.39 0.89
CA GLN A 325 3.93 -84.43 1.50
C GLN A 325 3.72 -85.62 0.55
N LYS A 326 3.45 -85.37 -0.74
CA LYS A 326 3.30 -86.41 -1.76
C LYS A 326 4.55 -87.29 -1.87
N TYR A 327 5.73 -86.68 -2.02
CA TYR A 327 6.99 -87.44 -2.16
C TYR A 327 7.37 -88.16 -0.86
N THR A 328 7.17 -87.54 0.29
CA THR A 328 7.47 -88.13 1.60
C THR A 328 6.59 -89.35 1.88
N ARG A 329 5.27 -89.24 1.64
CA ARG A 329 4.34 -90.38 1.78
C ARG A 329 4.70 -91.53 0.83
N ARG A 330 5.06 -91.22 -0.42
CA ARG A 330 5.54 -92.22 -1.38
C ARG A 330 6.78 -92.94 -0.88
N ARG A 331 7.78 -92.20 -0.38
CA ARG A 331 9.03 -92.76 0.14
C ARG A 331 8.79 -93.64 1.37
N LEU A 332 7.94 -93.20 2.29
CA LEU A 332 7.59 -93.98 3.48
C LEU A 332 6.90 -95.30 3.12
N ALA A 333 5.91 -95.27 2.22
CA ALA A 333 5.24 -96.48 1.76
C ALA A 333 6.20 -97.44 1.04
N ALA A 334 7.08 -96.92 0.18
CA ALA A 334 8.08 -97.73 -0.52
C ALA A 334 9.09 -98.37 0.45
N THR A 335 9.59 -97.63 1.43
CA THR A 335 10.54 -98.15 2.44
C THR A 335 9.89 -99.24 3.30
N MET A 336 8.67 -99.02 3.80
CA MET A 336 7.92 -100.04 4.54
C MET A 336 7.74 -101.33 3.72
N PHE A 337 7.37 -101.22 2.44
CA PHE A 337 7.22 -102.38 1.57
C PHE A 337 8.55 -103.11 1.32
N THR A 338 9.64 -102.38 1.07
CA THR A 338 10.96 -103.00 0.88
C THR A 338 11.47 -103.68 2.14
N ASP A 339 11.21 -103.12 3.33
CA ASP A 339 11.60 -103.73 4.60
C ASP A 339 10.79 -104.99 4.89
N GLN A 340 9.49 -105.00 4.57
CA GLN A 340 8.68 -106.22 4.60
C GLN A 340 9.24 -107.29 3.65
N LEU A 341 9.60 -106.93 2.41
CA LEU A 341 10.21 -107.87 1.47
C LEU A 341 11.55 -108.41 1.97
N LYS A 342 12.43 -107.56 2.52
CA LYS A 342 13.69 -108.00 3.14
C LYS A 342 13.43 -108.99 4.26
N ASN A 343 12.48 -108.72 5.15
CA ASN A 343 12.12 -109.61 6.24
C ASN A 343 11.58 -110.96 5.73
N ILE A 344 10.74 -110.95 4.70
CA ILE A 344 10.24 -112.16 4.04
C ILE A 344 11.39 -112.95 3.41
N VAL A 345 12.32 -112.30 2.70
CA VAL A 345 13.48 -112.94 2.08
C VAL A 345 14.40 -113.55 3.15
N VAL A 346 14.64 -112.85 4.27
CA VAL A 346 15.41 -113.38 5.40
C VAL A 346 14.70 -114.61 5.99
N LEU A 347 13.39 -114.53 6.24
CA LEU A 347 12.61 -115.66 6.74
C LEU A 347 12.67 -116.87 5.78
N GLN A 348 12.48 -116.63 4.48
CA GLN A 348 12.61 -117.66 3.44
C GLN A 348 14.01 -118.27 3.41
N SER A 349 15.06 -117.46 3.57
CA SER A 349 16.44 -117.94 3.61
C SER A 349 16.71 -118.85 4.83
N VAL A 350 16.17 -118.48 6.01
CA VAL A 350 16.26 -119.29 7.23
C VAL A 350 15.48 -120.60 7.08
N MET A 351 14.27 -120.55 6.53
CA MET A 351 13.45 -121.73 6.24
C MET A 351 14.14 -122.68 5.24
N ARG A 352 14.66 -122.14 4.13
CA ARG A 352 15.45 -122.93 3.14
C ARG A 352 16.68 -123.55 3.79
N GLY A 353 17.40 -122.79 4.62
CA GLY A 353 18.54 -123.29 5.38
C GLY A 353 18.16 -124.40 6.38
N CYS A 354 17.02 -124.27 7.06
CA CYS A 354 16.51 -125.29 7.98
C CYS A 354 16.11 -126.58 7.23
N LEU A 355 15.42 -126.45 6.09
CA LEU A 355 15.06 -127.59 5.22
C LEU A 355 16.31 -128.29 4.67
N ALA A 356 17.31 -127.54 4.21
CA ALA A 356 18.58 -128.08 3.75
C ALA A 356 19.32 -128.83 4.86
N ARG A 357 19.37 -128.28 6.07
CA ARG A 357 19.96 -128.95 7.25
C ARG A 357 19.18 -130.20 7.67
N LYS A 358 17.84 -130.19 7.64
CA LYS A 358 17.02 -131.40 7.87
C LYS A 358 17.30 -132.47 6.82
N LYS A 359 17.39 -132.10 5.54
CA LYS A 359 17.73 -133.02 4.45
C LYS A 359 19.13 -133.60 4.61
N PHE A 360 20.11 -132.77 4.99
CA PHE A 360 21.46 -133.23 5.30
C PHE A 360 21.49 -134.17 6.51
N LYS A 361 20.75 -133.85 7.59
CA LYS A 361 20.65 -134.70 8.77
C LYS A 361 20.03 -136.07 8.43
N CYS A 362 18.97 -136.09 7.62
CA CYS A 362 18.37 -137.34 7.14
C CYS A 362 19.37 -138.18 6.32
N LEU A 363 20.16 -137.55 5.44
CA LEU A 363 21.24 -138.21 4.68
C LEU A 363 22.40 -138.67 5.58
N GLN A 364 22.68 -137.96 6.66
CA GLN A 364 23.69 -138.33 7.66
C GLN A 364 23.20 -139.50 8.51
N GLU A 365 21.96 -139.50 8.97
CA GLU A 365 21.30 -140.61 9.67
C GLU A 365 21.24 -141.86 8.77
N GLU A 366 21.04 -141.73 7.45
CA GLU A 366 21.14 -142.83 6.48
C GLU A 366 22.58 -143.35 6.27
N LYS A 367 23.60 -142.47 6.35
CA LYS A 367 25.01 -142.88 6.30
C LYS A 367 25.47 -143.52 7.62
N GLU A 368 25.02 -143.01 8.75
CA GLU A 368 25.29 -143.53 10.09
C GLU A 368 24.57 -144.89 10.30
N SER A 369 23.37 -145.08 9.73
CA SER A 369 22.67 -146.36 9.68
C SER A 369 23.34 -147.43 8.80
N LYS A 370 24.26 -147.04 7.90
CA LYS A 370 25.04 -147.98 7.07
C LYS A 370 26.43 -148.31 7.63
N VAL A 371 26.91 -147.57 8.64
CA VAL A 371 28.26 -147.73 9.21
C VAL A 371 28.23 -148.30 10.65
N ILE A 372 27.07 -148.32 11.31
CA ILE A 372 26.90 -148.82 12.70
C ILE A 372 26.19 -150.20 12.69
N ASN A 373 26.70 -151.15 11.90
CA ASN A 373 26.45 -152.59 12.11
C ASN A 373 27.75 -153.41 12.21
N SER A 374 28.82 -152.76 12.66
CA SER A 374 30.06 -153.43 13.05
C SER A 374 30.79 -152.65 14.14
N LYS A 375 30.76 -153.24 15.35
CA LYS A 375 31.71 -153.04 16.47
C LYS A 375 31.60 -151.75 17.30
N VAL A 376 30.72 -151.80 18.29
CA VAL A 376 31.04 -151.86 19.74
C VAL A 376 32.46 -151.41 20.15
N LYS A 377 32.56 -150.35 20.99
CA LYS A 377 33.02 -150.32 22.41
C LYS A 377 33.71 -149.00 22.81
N ARG A 378 33.44 -148.56 24.06
CA ARG A 378 34.26 -147.68 24.96
C ARG A 378 34.37 -146.20 24.56
N ASP A 379 34.61 -145.21 25.43
CA ASP A 379 34.62 -145.02 26.88
C ASP A 379 34.62 -143.49 27.12
N VAL A 380 33.99 -143.05 28.22
CA VAL A 380 34.34 -141.98 29.17
C VAL A 380 35.41 -140.93 28.78
N ARG A 381 35.07 -139.61 28.91
CA ARG A 381 35.67 -138.60 29.84
C ARG A 381 35.95 -137.17 29.28
N ASN A 382 35.40 -136.18 29.99
CA ASN A 382 35.87 -134.84 30.40
C ASN A 382 36.38 -133.73 29.42
N ASN A 383 35.79 -132.55 29.67
CA ASN A 383 36.39 -131.25 30.01
C ASN A 383 36.97 -130.26 28.97
N ILE A 384 36.46 -129.02 29.09
CA ILE A 384 37.15 -127.71 29.10
C ILE A 384 37.74 -127.29 27.73
N SER A 385 37.33 -126.16 27.14
CA SER A 385 37.98 -124.85 27.38
C SER A 385 37.21 -123.69 26.74
N GLN A 386 36.98 -122.61 27.50
CA GLN A 386 36.92 -121.21 27.01
C GLN A 386 38.34 -120.77 26.56
N PRO A 387 38.52 -119.74 25.69
CA PRO A 387 38.57 -118.30 26.10
C PRO A 387 37.88 -117.36 25.07
N ARG A 388 37.28 -116.19 25.41
CA ARG A 388 37.88 -114.87 25.77
C ARG A 388 38.89 -114.40 24.68
N LEU A 389 38.90 -113.21 24.06
CA LEU A 389 38.72 -111.79 24.44
C LEU A 389 38.62 -110.93 23.13
N CYS A 390 37.77 -109.90 23.06
CA CYS A 390 38.04 -108.44 23.13
C CYS A 390 38.58 -107.74 21.86
N HIS A 391 37.89 -106.66 21.45
CA HIS A 391 38.36 -105.26 21.45
C HIS A 391 37.18 -104.37 20.99
N GLU A 392 36.54 -103.60 21.89
CA GLU A 392 36.76 -102.14 22.12
C GLU A 392 36.80 -101.27 20.86
N MET A 393 35.93 -100.26 20.82
CA MET A 393 36.32 -98.86 20.66
C MET A 393 35.15 -97.92 21.02
N ASN A 394 35.49 -96.93 21.84
CA ASN A 394 34.66 -95.82 22.33
C ASN A 394 34.20 -94.87 21.21
N GLY A 395 33.11 -94.13 21.43
CA GLY A 395 32.69 -93.04 20.54
C GLY A 395 31.50 -92.23 21.08
N GLU A 396 31.81 -91.01 21.49
CA GLU A 396 30.99 -89.91 22.02
C GLU A 396 29.93 -89.29 21.04
N TYR A 397 28.78 -88.84 21.61
CA TYR A 397 27.87 -87.72 21.19
C TYR A 397 27.25 -87.68 19.76
N PRO A 398 26.23 -86.84 19.43
CA PRO A 398 25.19 -86.17 20.24
C PRO A 398 23.74 -86.29 19.67
N ARG A 399 22.72 -86.02 20.51
CA ARG A 399 21.39 -85.55 20.07
C ARG A 399 21.51 -84.08 19.63
N GLN A 400 21.29 -83.74 18.35
CA GLN A 400 20.81 -82.41 17.88
C GLN A 400 20.67 -82.39 16.35
N PRO A 401 19.49 -82.02 15.80
CA PRO A 401 19.48 -80.98 14.76
C PRO A 401 18.27 -80.01 14.76
N VAL A 402 17.37 -80.04 15.75
CA VAL A 402 16.22 -79.08 15.79
C VAL A 402 16.59 -77.78 16.51
N VAL A 403 17.53 -77.85 17.46
CA VAL A 403 17.97 -76.68 18.23
C VAL A 403 18.85 -75.76 17.37
N THR A 404 19.75 -76.31 16.54
CA THR A 404 20.65 -75.53 15.68
C THR A 404 19.94 -74.79 14.53
N GLU A 405 18.83 -75.32 14.00
CA GLU A 405 18.02 -74.61 12.99
C GLU A 405 17.20 -73.47 13.60
N LEU A 406 16.68 -73.67 14.82
CA LEU A 406 15.97 -72.63 15.57
C LEU A 406 16.93 -71.54 16.06
N GLU A 407 18.10 -71.91 16.59
CA GLU A 407 19.20 -70.99 16.93
C GLU A 407 19.64 -70.18 15.70
N GLY A 408 19.77 -70.81 14.53
CA GLY A 408 20.12 -70.10 13.29
C GLY A 408 19.05 -69.09 12.82
N ARG A 409 17.77 -69.33 13.11
CA ARG A 409 16.69 -68.36 12.81
C ARG A 409 16.60 -67.25 13.85
N VAL A 410 16.87 -67.56 15.11
CA VAL A 410 16.98 -66.60 16.20
C VAL A 410 18.18 -65.68 15.98
N SER A 411 19.36 -66.20 15.68
CA SER A 411 20.56 -65.38 15.39
C SER A 411 20.39 -64.50 14.15
N LYS A 412 19.65 -64.93 13.12
CA LYS A 412 19.31 -64.08 11.97
C LYS A 412 18.32 -62.98 12.32
N ALA A 413 17.35 -63.26 13.19
CA ALA A 413 16.40 -62.26 13.67
C ALA A 413 17.08 -61.25 14.61
N GLU A 414 17.98 -61.71 15.48
CA GLU A 414 18.80 -60.87 16.36
C GLU A 414 19.77 -59.99 15.57
N ALA A 415 20.41 -60.51 14.52
CA ALA A 415 21.25 -59.70 13.64
C ALA A 415 20.45 -58.58 12.95
N LEU A 416 19.27 -58.90 12.42
CA LEU A 416 18.41 -57.91 11.77
C LEU A 416 17.83 -56.88 12.76
N LEU A 417 17.62 -57.28 14.01
CA LEU A 417 17.23 -56.36 15.09
C LEU A 417 18.36 -55.38 15.40
N ARG A 418 19.61 -55.87 15.53
CA ARG A 418 20.78 -55.02 15.75
C ARG A 418 21.00 -54.01 14.61
N ASP A 419 20.88 -54.44 13.36
CA ASP A 419 20.98 -53.52 12.20
C ASP A 419 19.91 -52.40 12.27
N LYS A 420 18.70 -52.72 12.74
CA LYS A 420 17.61 -51.74 12.92
C LYS A 420 17.78 -50.87 14.16
N GLU A 421 18.44 -51.35 15.20
CA GLU A 421 18.82 -50.56 16.36
C GLU A 421 19.93 -49.56 16.00
N GLU A 422 20.93 -49.98 15.22
CA GLU A 422 21.97 -49.10 14.66
C GLU A 422 21.38 -48.02 13.75
N GLU A 423 20.45 -48.38 12.84
CA GLU A 423 19.73 -47.41 12.00
C GLU A 423 18.93 -46.41 12.86
N ASN A 424 18.30 -46.87 13.94
CA ASN A 424 17.60 -45.99 14.89
C ASN A 424 18.54 -45.04 15.64
N VAL A 425 19.72 -45.52 16.06
CA VAL A 425 20.73 -44.68 16.72
C VAL A 425 21.22 -43.62 15.73
N MET A 426 21.49 -43.98 14.48
CA MET A 426 21.90 -43.04 13.43
C MET A 426 20.83 -42.00 13.13
N LEU A 427 19.55 -42.40 13.06
CA LEU A 427 18.42 -41.47 12.87
C LEU A 427 18.24 -40.52 14.06
N LYS A 428 18.42 -41.01 15.29
CA LYS A 428 18.40 -40.17 16.50
C LYS A 428 19.53 -39.15 16.51
N GLN A 429 20.75 -39.55 16.13
CA GLN A 429 21.87 -38.63 15.98
C GLN A 429 21.62 -37.58 14.89
N GLN A 430 20.98 -37.94 13.78
CA GLN A 430 20.60 -36.97 12.75
C GLN A 430 19.56 -35.97 13.26
N LEU A 431 18.55 -36.42 14.02
CA LEU A 431 17.56 -35.54 14.63
C LEU A 431 18.22 -34.56 15.61
N GLU A 432 19.12 -35.05 16.47
CA GLU A 432 19.87 -34.21 17.41
C GLU A 432 20.76 -33.19 16.69
N GLN A 433 21.39 -33.56 15.56
CA GLN A 433 22.12 -32.62 14.72
C GLN A 433 21.21 -31.53 14.10
N TYR A 434 19.99 -31.88 13.70
CA TYR A 434 19.04 -30.89 13.18
C TYR A 434 18.55 -29.95 14.29
N GLU A 435 18.30 -30.47 15.49
CA GLU A 435 17.86 -29.68 16.65
C GLU A 435 18.96 -28.71 17.13
N ASN A 436 20.21 -29.16 17.15
CA ASN A 436 21.37 -28.30 17.44
C ASN A 436 21.54 -27.18 16.39
N LYS A 437 21.43 -27.52 15.10
CA LYS A 437 21.46 -26.51 14.02
C LYS A 437 20.31 -25.51 14.16
N TRP A 438 19.12 -25.97 14.54
CA TRP A 438 17.97 -25.10 14.75
C TRP A 438 18.21 -24.12 15.90
N SER A 439 18.73 -24.60 17.04
CA SER A 439 19.12 -23.77 18.18
C SER A 439 20.20 -22.73 17.82
N GLU A 440 21.20 -23.12 17.01
CA GLU A 440 22.19 -22.18 16.49
C GLU A 440 21.58 -21.09 15.60
N TYR A 441 20.61 -21.43 14.75
CA TYR A 441 19.93 -20.42 13.92
C TYR A 441 19.08 -19.48 14.77
N GLU A 442 18.40 -20.00 15.79
CA GLU A 442 17.60 -19.18 16.69
C GLU A 442 18.47 -18.18 17.48
N THR A 443 19.60 -18.63 18.02
CA THR A 443 20.56 -17.75 18.72
C THR A 443 21.16 -16.71 17.78
N LYS A 444 21.58 -17.08 16.57
CA LYS A 444 22.05 -16.13 15.55
C LYS A 444 20.99 -15.09 15.19
N MET A 445 19.72 -15.50 15.10
CA MET A 445 18.61 -14.59 14.81
C MET A 445 18.37 -13.60 15.96
N LYS A 446 18.41 -14.06 17.22
CA LYS A 446 18.29 -13.19 18.40
C LYS A 446 19.44 -12.17 18.48
N VAL A 447 20.69 -12.60 18.28
CA VAL A 447 21.86 -11.70 18.26
C VAL A 447 21.74 -10.64 17.15
N MET A 448 21.28 -11.03 15.96
CA MET A 448 21.08 -10.12 14.84
C MET A 448 19.94 -9.13 15.09
N GLU A 449 18.85 -9.56 15.73
CA GLU A 449 17.75 -8.67 16.12
C GLU A 449 18.20 -7.63 17.15
N GLU A 450 18.98 -8.04 18.15
CA GLU A 450 19.56 -7.12 19.13
C GLU A 450 20.54 -6.13 18.50
N ALA A 451 21.37 -6.59 17.56
CA ALA A 451 22.27 -5.71 16.80
C ALA A 451 21.47 -4.68 15.97
N TRP A 452 20.38 -5.11 15.33
CA TRP A 452 19.52 -4.21 14.57
C TRP A 452 18.83 -3.17 15.46
N LYS A 453 18.33 -3.58 16.63
CA LYS A 453 17.76 -2.66 17.63
C LYS A 453 18.79 -1.64 18.11
N LYS A 454 20.02 -2.07 18.41
CA LYS A 454 21.13 -1.18 18.80
C LYS A 454 21.52 -0.19 17.69
N GLN A 455 21.55 -0.63 16.43
CA GLN A 455 21.81 0.27 15.30
C GLN A 455 20.68 1.29 15.11
N LEU A 456 19.43 0.87 15.24
CA LEU A 456 18.28 1.76 15.14
C LEU A 456 18.32 2.84 16.24
N SER A 457 18.60 2.46 17.49
CA SER A 457 18.74 3.42 18.60
C SER A 457 19.94 4.36 18.40
N SER A 458 21.06 3.84 17.89
CA SER A 458 22.24 4.67 17.57
C SER A 458 21.94 5.70 16.48
N LEU A 459 21.21 5.32 15.43
CA LEU A 459 20.81 6.22 14.35
C LEU A 459 19.82 7.28 14.83
N GLN A 460 18.91 6.92 15.74
CA GLN A 460 18.01 7.88 16.39
C GLN A 460 18.79 8.89 17.24
N LEU A 461 19.74 8.44 18.04
CA LEU A 461 20.63 9.30 18.83
C LEU A 461 21.48 10.22 17.95
N SER A 462 22.07 9.72 16.85
CA SER A 462 22.84 10.54 15.92
C SER A 462 21.97 11.57 15.19
N LEU A 463 20.73 11.21 14.85
CA LEU A 463 19.77 12.13 14.23
C LEU A 463 19.39 13.27 15.18
N VAL A 464 19.19 12.98 16.46
CA VAL A 464 18.92 13.98 17.50
C VAL A 464 20.14 14.88 17.72
N ALA A 465 21.34 14.31 17.78
CA ALA A 465 22.59 15.07 17.91
C ALA A 465 22.85 15.99 16.70
N ALA A 466 22.65 15.49 15.47
CA ALA A 466 22.79 16.28 14.24
C ALA A 466 21.75 17.41 14.14
N LYS A 467 20.51 17.17 14.60
CA LYS A 467 19.51 18.24 14.71
C LYS A 467 19.92 19.32 15.70
N LYS A 468 20.56 18.94 16.81
CA LYS A 468 21.04 19.88 17.83
C LYS A 468 22.27 20.68 17.35
N SER A 469 23.17 20.07 16.57
CA SER A 469 24.31 20.77 15.98
C SER A 469 23.90 21.72 14.84
N LEU A 470 22.97 21.32 13.97
CA LEU A 470 22.39 22.20 12.94
C LEU A 470 21.70 23.42 13.55
N ALA A 471 21.03 23.25 14.69
CA ALA A 471 20.45 24.38 15.42
C ALA A 471 21.50 25.32 16.03
N ALA A 472 22.68 24.80 16.40
CA ALA A 472 23.81 25.60 16.90
C ALA A 472 24.56 26.32 15.77
N ASP A 473 24.80 25.67 14.63
CA ASP A 473 25.42 26.27 13.45
C ASP A 473 24.54 27.36 12.82
N ASP A 474 23.20 27.21 12.86
CA ASP A 474 22.25 28.25 12.45
C ASP A 474 22.28 29.50 13.36
N MET A 475 22.75 29.38 14.59
CA MET A 475 22.96 30.53 15.49
C MET A 475 24.29 31.23 15.18
N VAL A 476 25.36 30.46 14.90
CA VAL A 476 26.70 30.99 14.57
C VAL A 476 26.72 31.64 13.17
N THR A 477 26.02 31.06 12.19
CA THR A 477 25.99 31.58 10.80
C THR A 477 25.12 32.84 10.67
N ARG A 478 24.17 33.04 11.58
CA ARG A 478 23.30 34.23 11.61
C ARG A 478 23.97 35.43 12.30
N ALA A 479 25.03 35.21 13.09
CA ALA A 479 25.87 36.28 13.64
C ALA A 479 26.93 36.80 12.65
N ALA A 480 27.27 36.04 11.61
CA ALA A 480 28.34 36.38 10.65
C ALA A 480 27.86 37.12 9.38
N ARG A 481 26.57 37.45 9.26
CA ARG A 481 26.00 38.10 8.05
C ARG A 481 24.95 39.15 8.40
N THR A 482 25.36 40.16 9.16
CA THR A 482 24.74 41.48 9.10
C THR A 482 25.76 42.41 8.47
N ASP A 483 25.65 42.62 7.16
CA ASP A 483 25.91 43.92 6.55
C ASP A 483 25.47 43.94 5.08
N THR A 484 24.79 45.03 4.75
CA THR A 484 24.38 45.54 3.42
C THR A 484 23.04 45.10 2.80
N THR A 485 22.28 46.16 2.48
CA THR A 485 20.91 46.35 1.98
C THR A 485 20.81 46.27 0.43
N PRO A 486 19.60 46.35 -0.19
CA PRO A 486 19.21 45.55 -1.36
C PRO A 486 18.90 46.35 -2.64
N THR A 487 18.73 45.65 -3.77
CA THR A 487 18.13 46.23 -4.99
C THR A 487 17.33 45.18 -5.81
N HIS A 488 16.02 45.44 -5.98
CA HIS A 488 15.19 45.49 -7.22
C HIS A 488 15.55 44.54 -8.41
N ALA A 489 14.67 43.93 -9.23
CA ALA A 489 13.22 43.76 -9.35
C ALA A 489 12.90 42.90 -10.62
N GLN A 490 11.60 42.62 -10.82
CA GLN A 490 10.84 42.48 -12.09
C GLN A 490 10.84 41.13 -12.85
N TYR A 491 9.67 40.47 -12.94
CA TYR A 491 8.64 40.46 -14.04
C TYR A 491 8.97 39.38 -15.09
N ASP A 492 8.10 38.53 -15.67
CA ASP A 492 6.71 38.59 -16.17
C ASP A 492 6.10 37.15 -16.17
N SER A 493 4.78 36.92 -15.97
CA SER A 493 3.69 36.80 -16.99
C SER A 493 3.86 35.62 -17.99
N GLU A 494 2.90 34.80 -18.43
CA GLU A 494 1.42 34.75 -18.42
C GLU A 494 0.99 33.35 -18.96
N ASP A 495 -0.20 32.84 -18.58
CA ASP A 495 -1.25 32.12 -19.38
C ASP A 495 -0.92 30.90 -20.31
N THR A 496 -1.76 29.86 -20.57
CA THR A 496 -3.23 29.67 -20.58
C THR A 496 -3.64 28.17 -20.80
N MET A 497 -4.86 27.78 -20.35
CA MET A 497 -5.80 26.67 -20.76
C MET A 497 -5.39 25.18 -20.64
N SER A 498 -6.07 24.35 -19.81
CA SER A 498 -7.34 23.59 -20.01
C SER A 498 -7.29 22.66 -21.24
N THR A 499 -7.58 21.34 -21.24
CA THR A 499 -8.61 20.52 -20.58
C THR A 499 -8.31 19.03 -20.88
N GLY A 500 -8.85 18.10 -20.09
CA GLY A 500 -9.56 16.93 -20.65
C GLY A 500 -8.78 15.68 -21.07
N THR A 501 -8.87 14.67 -20.21
CA THR A 501 -8.48 13.27 -20.35
C THR A 501 -9.26 12.51 -21.44
N HIS A 502 -8.56 11.75 -22.29
CA HIS A 502 -9.08 10.52 -22.93
C HIS A 502 -7.98 9.45 -23.00
N THR A 503 -8.31 8.26 -22.50
CA THR A 503 -7.61 6.97 -22.70
C THR A 503 -7.61 6.54 -24.17
N PRO A 504 -6.64 5.71 -24.61
CA PRO A 504 -7.04 4.40 -25.14
C PRO A 504 -6.07 3.22 -24.88
N GLU A 505 -6.65 2.02 -24.85
CA GLU A 505 -6.02 0.73 -25.15
C GLU A 505 -5.73 0.58 -26.65
N GLY A 506 -4.70 -0.22 -27.00
CA GLY A 506 -4.76 -1.12 -28.16
C GLY A 506 -3.94 -0.79 -29.43
N THR A 507 -2.81 -1.50 -29.56
CA THR A 507 -2.27 -2.14 -30.79
C THR A 507 -1.50 -1.33 -31.86
N GLU A 508 -0.46 -2.01 -32.36
CA GLU A 508 0.67 -1.64 -33.22
C GLU A 508 0.33 -1.14 -34.65
N LEU A 509 1.13 -0.19 -35.19
CA LEU A 509 1.95 -0.35 -36.42
C LEU A 509 2.64 0.97 -36.84
N LYS A 510 3.86 0.81 -37.38
CA LYS A 510 4.78 1.84 -37.90
C LYS A 510 4.20 2.57 -39.13
N TYR A 511 4.35 3.90 -39.20
CA TYR A 511 4.72 4.64 -40.41
C TYR A 511 5.35 5.99 -40.04
N GLN A 512 6.51 6.29 -40.63
CA GLN A 512 7.20 7.58 -40.56
C GLN A 512 6.49 8.61 -41.45
N ASN A 513 6.37 9.86 -40.99
CA ASN A 513 6.63 11.03 -41.83
C ASN A 513 6.93 12.29 -41.00
N HIS A 514 7.90 13.05 -41.51
CA HIS A 514 8.47 14.28 -41.00
C HIS A 514 7.60 15.51 -41.34
N ASN A 515 7.37 16.43 -40.39
CA ASN A 515 7.82 17.83 -40.44
C ASN A 515 7.52 18.61 -39.14
N PRO A 516 8.19 19.76 -38.89
CA PRO A 516 8.53 20.20 -37.54
C PRO A 516 7.58 21.27 -36.97
N GLU A 517 7.30 21.18 -35.67
CA GLU A 517 6.65 22.23 -34.87
C GLU A 517 7.55 22.71 -33.71
N PRO A 518 7.32 23.93 -33.19
CA PRO A 518 8.32 24.73 -32.49
C PRO A 518 8.57 24.25 -31.06
N ARG A 519 9.85 24.19 -30.66
CA ARG A 519 10.27 23.89 -29.28
C ARG A 519 9.96 25.06 -28.34
N VAL A 520 8.96 24.90 -27.48
CA VAL A 520 8.86 25.66 -26.21
C VAL A 520 9.85 25.04 -25.22
N VAL A 521 10.87 25.80 -24.84
CA VAL A 521 11.88 25.39 -23.86
C VAL A 521 11.29 25.52 -22.46
N THR A 522 10.69 24.44 -21.95
CA THR A 522 10.42 24.30 -20.51
C THR A 522 11.73 24.03 -19.77
N GLY A 523 12.02 24.83 -18.75
CA GLY A 523 13.31 24.84 -18.06
C GLY A 523 13.65 23.50 -17.41
N ASN A 524 14.93 23.11 -17.52
CA ASN A 524 15.48 21.89 -16.88
C ASN A 524 15.28 21.82 -15.36
N SER A 525 14.88 22.90 -14.68
CA SER A 525 14.62 22.94 -13.23
C SER A 525 13.32 22.23 -12.84
N ASP A 526 12.24 22.42 -13.60
CA ASP A 526 10.93 21.85 -13.26
C ASP A 526 10.89 20.33 -13.45
N ARG A 527 11.57 19.82 -14.49
CA ARG A 527 11.77 18.37 -14.65
C ARG A 527 12.55 17.73 -13.48
N ARG A 528 13.51 18.45 -12.89
CA ARG A 528 14.31 17.97 -11.74
C ARG A 528 13.45 17.85 -10.48
N ILE A 529 12.68 18.89 -10.18
CA ILE A 529 11.82 18.95 -9.00
C ILE A 529 10.70 17.91 -9.12
N ASN A 530 10.12 17.74 -10.32
CA ASN A 530 9.05 16.78 -10.55
C ASN A 530 9.51 15.31 -10.42
N ALA A 531 10.73 14.97 -10.88
CA ALA A 531 11.26 13.61 -10.74
C ALA A 531 11.53 13.22 -9.28
N VAL A 532 12.06 14.15 -8.48
CA VAL A 532 12.31 13.93 -7.05
C VAL A 532 11.00 13.85 -6.25
N ASN A 533 10.05 14.74 -6.55
CA ASN A 533 8.74 14.74 -5.91
C ASN A 533 7.95 13.45 -6.20
N HIS A 534 8.06 12.92 -7.42
CA HIS A 534 7.44 11.63 -7.79
C HIS A 534 8.03 10.47 -6.98
N LEU A 535 9.35 10.36 -6.87
CA LEU A 535 10.01 9.31 -6.08
C LEU A 535 9.71 9.43 -4.58
N ALA A 536 9.58 10.64 -4.05
CA ALA A 536 9.23 10.87 -2.66
C ALA A 536 7.77 10.45 -2.36
N LYS A 537 6.84 10.76 -3.27
CA LYS A 537 5.44 10.34 -3.16
C LYS A 537 5.29 8.82 -3.23
N GLU A 538 5.97 8.19 -4.20
CA GLU A 538 5.94 6.73 -4.36
C GLU A 538 6.49 5.99 -3.13
N PHE A 539 7.53 6.55 -2.48
CA PHE A 539 8.07 5.99 -1.24
C PHE A 539 7.04 5.99 -0.12
N GLU A 540 6.34 7.11 0.06
CA GLU A 540 5.33 7.26 1.12
C GLU A 540 4.15 6.31 0.89
N ASP A 541 3.65 6.24 -0.34
CA ASP A 541 2.55 5.36 -0.73
C ASP A 541 2.94 3.88 -0.51
N ARG A 542 4.16 3.49 -0.88
CA ARG A 542 4.64 2.11 -0.71
C ARG A 542 4.93 1.77 0.75
N ARG A 543 5.45 2.72 1.54
CA ARG A 543 5.66 2.53 2.98
C ARG A 543 4.34 2.21 3.68
N GLN A 544 3.31 3.01 3.40
CA GLN A 544 1.99 2.80 3.99
C GLN A 544 1.43 1.40 3.66
N VAL A 545 1.57 0.94 2.42
CA VAL A 545 1.13 -0.41 2.02
C VAL A 545 1.87 -1.52 2.77
N PHE A 546 3.19 -1.38 3.00
CA PHE A 546 3.94 -2.37 3.77
C PHE A 546 3.59 -2.33 5.27
N ASP A 547 3.33 -1.14 5.82
CA ASP A 547 2.89 -0.97 7.21
C ASP A 547 1.49 -1.59 7.42
N ASP A 548 0.57 -1.38 6.48
CA ASP A 548 -0.78 -1.96 6.50
C ASP A 548 -0.75 -3.50 6.39
N ASP A 549 0.06 -4.04 5.46
CA ASP A 549 0.25 -5.49 5.29
C ASP A 549 0.89 -6.13 6.54
N ALA A 550 1.88 -5.45 7.16
CA ALA A 550 2.49 -5.93 8.39
C ALA A 550 1.52 -5.87 9.58
N GLY A 551 0.74 -4.79 9.69
CA GLY A 551 -0.31 -4.64 10.71
C GLY A 551 -1.39 -5.72 10.59
N PHE A 552 -1.79 -6.07 9.36
CA PHE A 552 -2.72 -7.16 9.10
C PHE A 552 -2.16 -8.51 9.57
N LEU A 553 -0.89 -8.82 9.28
CA LEU A 553 -0.26 -10.07 9.72
C LEU A 553 -0.14 -10.16 11.25
N VAL A 554 0.14 -9.05 11.93
CA VAL A 554 0.15 -8.98 13.39
C VAL A 554 -1.24 -9.25 13.95
N ALA A 555 -2.29 -8.66 13.38
CA ALA A 555 -3.68 -8.85 13.80
C ALA A 555 -4.21 -10.28 13.55
N VAL A 556 -3.73 -10.95 12.49
CA VAL A 556 -4.02 -12.37 12.24
C VAL A 556 -3.28 -13.27 13.23
N LYS A 557 -2.01 -12.98 13.54
CA LYS A 557 -1.19 -13.76 14.48
C LYS A 557 -1.63 -13.60 15.93
N SER A 558 -2.16 -12.43 16.30
CA SER A 558 -2.73 -12.15 17.63
C SER A 558 -4.12 -12.77 17.84
N GLY A 559 -4.70 -13.40 16.82
CA GLY A 559 -6.04 -13.99 16.88
C GLY A 559 -7.20 -12.98 16.82
N GLN A 560 -6.92 -11.68 16.65
CA GLN A 560 -7.94 -10.64 16.49
C GLN A 560 -8.72 -10.78 15.17
N ILE A 561 -8.11 -11.37 14.15
CA ILE A 561 -8.72 -11.60 12.83
C ILE A 561 -8.64 -13.10 12.50
N GLY A 562 -9.80 -13.76 12.44
CA GLY A 562 -9.90 -15.17 12.05
C GLY A 562 -9.57 -15.35 10.57
N SER A 563 -8.37 -15.81 10.25
CA SER A 563 -7.93 -16.11 8.89
C SER A 563 -7.30 -17.51 8.83
N ASN A 564 -7.55 -18.23 7.72
CA ASN A 564 -7.02 -19.58 7.49
C ASN A 564 -5.61 -19.56 6.84
N MET A 565 -4.92 -18.42 6.92
CA MET A 565 -3.60 -18.22 6.33
C MET A 565 -2.50 -18.49 7.36
N ASN A 566 -1.39 -19.08 6.91
CA ASN A 566 -0.20 -19.24 7.72
C ASN A 566 0.53 -17.87 7.81
N PRO A 567 0.52 -17.19 8.98
CA PRO A 567 1.06 -15.84 9.11
C PRO A 567 2.58 -15.81 8.88
N ASP A 568 3.30 -16.91 9.12
CA ASP A 568 4.74 -16.96 8.95
C ASP A 568 5.17 -17.12 7.47
N ASP A 569 4.35 -17.78 6.65
CA ASP A 569 4.56 -17.87 5.19
C ASP A 569 4.24 -16.54 4.50
N GLU A 570 3.18 -15.86 4.90
CA GLU A 570 2.84 -14.54 4.36
C GLU A 570 3.83 -13.45 4.82
N LEU A 571 4.38 -13.55 6.04
CA LEU A 571 5.47 -12.69 6.48
C LEU A 571 6.74 -12.90 5.63
N ARG A 572 7.03 -14.14 5.23
CA ARG A 572 8.15 -14.45 4.32
C ARG A 572 7.95 -13.80 2.95
N LYS A 573 6.76 -13.95 2.36
CA LYS A 573 6.41 -13.30 1.08
C LYS A 573 6.45 -11.78 1.16
N LEU A 574 6.00 -11.20 2.29
CA LEU A 574 6.05 -9.76 2.51
C LEU A 574 7.50 -9.25 2.60
N LYS A 575 8.38 -9.99 3.28
CA LYS A 575 9.83 -9.71 3.33
C LYS A 575 10.47 -9.77 1.95
N ASP A 576 10.13 -10.76 1.13
CA ASP A 576 10.68 -10.90 -0.23
C ASP A 576 10.20 -9.77 -1.16
N ARG A 577 8.92 -9.40 -1.07
CA ARG A 577 8.35 -8.24 -1.78
C ARG A 577 9.04 -6.93 -1.37
N PHE A 578 9.27 -6.74 -0.07
CA PHE A 578 9.96 -5.57 0.45
C PHE A 578 11.41 -5.51 0.00
N ALA A 579 12.14 -6.63 0.04
CA ALA A 579 13.52 -6.72 -0.42
C ALA A 579 13.63 -6.39 -1.92
N THR A 580 12.70 -6.91 -2.73
CA THR A 580 12.64 -6.66 -4.18
C THR A 580 12.36 -5.18 -4.46
N TRP A 581 11.34 -4.61 -3.82
CA TRP A 581 11.00 -3.20 -3.96
C TRP A 581 12.13 -2.28 -3.48
N LYS A 582 12.75 -2.57 -2.34
CA LYS A 582 13.89 -1.81 -1.81
C LYS A 582 15.08 -1.81 -2.77
N LYS A 583 15.36 -2.95 -3.43
CA LYS A 583 16.43 -3.06 -4.43
C LYS A 583 16.13 -2.19 -5.65
N ASP A 584 14.90 -2.26 -6.17
CA ASP A 584 14.44 -1.47 -7.31
C ASP A 584 14.46 0.05 -7.01
N TYR A 585 13.86 0.45 -5.89
CA TYR A 585 13.81 1.84 -5.46
C TYR A 585 15.22 2.43 -5.25
N LYS A 586 16.15 1.66 -4.66
CA LYS A 586 17.55 2.07 -4.50
C LYS A 586 18.27 2.24 -5.84
N SER A 587 17.94 1.43 -6.84
CA SER A 587 18.47 1.56 -8.20
C SER A 587 17.99 2.86 -8.85
N ARG A 588 16.67 3.12 -8.82
CA ARG A 588 16.04 4.32 -9.39
C ARG A 588 16.48 5.61 -8.70
N LEU A 589 16.69 5.56 -7.38
CA LEU A 589 17.25 6.67 -6.61
C LEU A 589 18.70 6.99 -7.01
N LYS A 590 19.53 5.95 -7.23
CA LYS A 590 20.90 6.13 -7.74
C LYS A 590 20.89 6.72 -9.15
N GLU A 591 20.02 6.23 -10.02
CA GLU A 591 19.87 6.74 -11.39
C GLU A 591 19.44 8.20 -11.41
N THR A 592 18.46 8.57 -10.59
CA THR A 592 17.99 9.95 -10.48
C THR A 592 19.08 10.86 -9.89
N LYS A 593 19.85 10.37 -8.91
CA LYS A 593 21.02 11.09 -8.38
C LYS A 593 22.10 11.31 -9.45
N VAL A 594 22.41 10.30 -10.25
CA VAL A 594 23.37 10.40 -11.36
C VAL A 594 22.87 11.37 -12.43
N ASN A 595 21.59 11.35 -12.76
CA ASN A 595 20.98 12.27 -13.73
C ASN A 595 21.00 13.72 -13.22
N LEU A 596 20.77 13.94 -11.92
CA LEU A 596 20.92 15.26 -11.30
C LEU A 596 22.38 15.76 -11.33
N GLN A 597 23.35 14.88 -11.10
CA GLN A 597 24.78 15.22 -11.13
C GLN A 597 25.31 15.49 -12.55
N LYS A 598 24.90 14.70 -13.55
CA LYS A 598 25.27 14.89 -14.96
C LYS A 598 24.78 16.24 -15.50
N VAL A 599 23.58 16.68 -15.11
CA VAL A 599 23.01 17.97 -15.51
C VAL A 599 23.68 19.14 -14.77
N SER A 600 24.05 18.96 -13.50
CA SER A 600 24.83 19.98 -12.76
C SER A 600 26.21 20.24 -13.38
N SER A 601 26.89 19.20 -13.86
CA SER A 601 28.17 19.34 -14.58
C SER A 601 28.02 20.01 -15.95
N HIS A 602 26.88 19.81 -16.61
CA HIS A 602 26.56 20.44 -17.90
C HIS A 602 26.25 21.94 -17.75
N ASP A 603 25.53 22.33 -16.67
CA ASP A 603 25.28 23.73 -16.33
C ASP A 603 26.59 24.47 -15.95
N GLU A 604 27.51 23.81 -15.24
CA GLU A 604 28.83 24.37 -14.88
C GLU A 604 29.76 24.59 -16.09
N LYS A 605 29.78 23.65 -17.05
CA LYS A 605 30.53 23.79 -18.31
C LYS A 605 29.94 24.87 -19.22
N SER A 606 28.62 25.01 -19.25
CA SER A 606 27.92 26.09 -19.96
C SER A 606 28.20 27.45 -19.31
N ARG A 607 28.22 27.53 -17.98
CA ARG A 607 28.57 28.76 -17.24
C ARG A 607 30.02 29.17 -17.49
N LYS A 608 30.98 28.24 -17.45
CA LYS A 608 32.40 28.52 -17.77
C LYS A 608 32.62 28.98 -19.21
N ARG A 609 31.88 28.42 -20.19
CA ARG A 609 31.90 28.91 -21.59
C ARG A 609 31.29 30.31 -21.75
N TRP A 610 30.32 30.68 -20.93
CA TRP A 610 29.69 32.00 -20.97
C TRP A 610 30.59 33.09 -20.36
N TRP A 611 31.28 32.79 -19.25
CA TRP A 611 32.25 33.71 -18.64
C TRP A 611 33.54 33.88 -19.46
N GLY A 612 33.98 32.85 -20.21
CA GLY A 612 35.13 32.95 -21.10
C GLY A 612 34.93 33.84 -22.35
N LYS A 613 33.69 34.16 -22.71
CA LYS A 613 33.37 35.02 -23.87
C LYS A 613 33.18 36.51 -23.55
N LYS A 614 33.13 36.89 -22.26
CA LYS A 614 33.03 38.30 -21.82
C LYS A 614 34.36 38.95 -21.42
N SER A 615 35.47 38.20 -21.46
CA SER A 615 36.83 38.72 -21.23
C SER A 615 37.63 38.96 -22.52
N SER A 616 36.99 38.87 -23.68
CA SER A 616 37.62 39.15 -24.98
C SER A 616 36.57 39.71 -25.93
N LYS A 617 36.20 40.97 -25.71
CA LYS A 617 35.85 41.98 -26.72
C LYS A 617 35.49 43.29 -26.05
#